data_AF-A0A7H5A556-F1
#
_entry.id   AF-A0A7H5A556-F1
#
_cell.length_a   1.000
_cell.length_b   1.000
_cell.length_c   1.000
_cell.angle_alpha   90.00
_cell.angle_beta   90.00
_cell.angle_gamma   90.00
#
_symmetry.space_group_name_H-M   'P 1'
#
loop_
_entity.id
_entity.type
_entity.pdbx_description
1 polymer ?
#
loop_
_entity_poly.entity_id
_entity_poly.type
_entity_poly.pdbx_seq_one_letter_code
_entity_poly.pdbx_strand_id
1 'polypeptide(L)'
;MTNSTITREQLIEKLKHRIAVTEKYPHLEEAQIDSQIFKIALAAMDGEPVAYTDERNLGYIYRGRETAYLWGKQNSEAGDIPLYRHAQPAPVVPEEMTIRDACKFVQDMRLFDDVSVIVMRTWNACRAAMLNHPSSIQPNTGAAPGAEIKHPSSNSQVIGIDPASGPDRTVEVRYVAPPGYVMVPKEPTSEMVKKMRYHVGGYDRNIKEGYKAMLAAAPQEVNHG
;
A
#
# COMPACT_ATOMS: atom_id res chain seq x y z
N MET A 1 -14.68 26.67 -11.65
CA MET A 1 -14.00 25.78 -12.60
C MET A 1 -14.95 24.63 -12.88
N THR A 2 -15.39 24.46 -14.12
CA THR A 2 -16.35 23.42 -14.51
C THR A 2 -15.61 22.08 -14.59
N ASN A 3 -15.86 21.20 -13.61
CA ASN A 3 -15.47 19.79 -13.70
C ASN A 3 -16.26 19.15 -14.85
N SER A 4 -15.69 19.19 -16.05
CA SER A 4 -16.25 18.50 -17.22
C SER A 4 -15.91 17.03 -17.09
N THR A 5 -16.85 16.24 -16.60
CA THR A 5 -16.71 14.79 -16.45
C THR A 5 -16.72 14.15 -17.84
N ILE A 6 -15.54 13.84 -18.39
CA ILE A 6 -15.40 13.04 -19.62
C ILE A 6 -15.91 11.63 -19.34
N THR A 7 -16.79 11.10 -20.21
CA THR A 7 -17.31 9.72 -20.07
C THR A 7 -16.27 8.70 -20.56
N ARG A 8 -16.44 7.44 -20.16
CA ARG A 8 -15.53 6.34 -20.55
C ARG A 8 -15.45 6.18 -22.07
N GLU A 9 -16.57 6.30 -22.76
CA GLU A 9 -16.66 6.20 -24.22
C GLU A 9 -15.91 7.35 -24.90
N GLN A 10 -16.07 8.57 -24.37
CA GLN A 10 -15.34 9.74 -24.86
C GLN A 10 -13.83 9.60 -24.67
N LEU A 11 -13.39 8.91 -23.60
CA LEU A 11 -11.99 8.63 -23.34
C LEU A 11 -11.42 7.56 -24.28
N ILE A 12 -12.18 6.49 -24.55
CA ILE A 12 -11.86 5.45 -25.55
C ILE A 12 -11.65 6.07 -26.93
N GLU A 13 -12.58 6.91 -27.39
CA GLU A 13 -12.46 7.55 -28.70
C GLU A 13 -11.27 8.51 -28.77
N LYS A 14 -11.00 9.25 -27.70
CA LYS A 14 -9.79 10.09 -27.61
C LYS A 14 -8.50 9.28 -27.69
N LEU A 15 -8.43 8.12 -27.05
CA LEU A 15 -7.25 7.25 -27.08
C LEU A 15 -7.03 6.62 -28.46
N LYS A 16 -8.09 6.09 -29.10
CA LYS A 16 -8.00 5.60 -30.49
C LYS A 16 -7.52 6.69 -31.45
N HIS A 17 -8.05 7.91 -31.33
CA HIS A 17 -7.61 9.03 -32.14
C HIS A 17 -6.13 9.37 -31.91
N ARG A 18 -5.68 9.41 -30.64
CA ARG A 18 -4.28 9.69 -30.30
C ARG A 18 -3.33 8.65 -30.87
N ILE A 19 -3.68 7.35 -30.82
CA ILE A 19 -2.93 6.26 -31.44
C ILE A 19 -2.80 6.49 -32.95
N ALA A 20 -3.90 6.78 -33.64
CA ALA A 20 -3.90 7.01 -35.08
C ALA A 20 -3.07 8.24 -35.50
N VAL A 21 -2.96 9.25 -34.62
CA VAL A 21 -2.10 10.42 -34.86
C VAL A 21 -0.63 10.08 -34.66
N THR A 22 -0.26 9.36 -33.59
CA THR A 22 1.14 9.05 -33.30
C THR A 22 1.74 8.07 -34.30
N GLU A 23 0.95 7.13 -34.82
CA GLU A 23 1.38 6.19 -35.87
C GLU A 23 1.77 6.87 -37.19
N LYS A 24 1.32 8.10 -37.44
CA LYS A 24 1.74 8.89 -38.62
C LYS A 24 3.18 9.40 -38.53
N TYR A 25 3.82 9.30 -37.36
CA TYR A 25 5.17 9.77 -37.11
C TYR A 25 6.07 8.61 -36.63
N PRO A 26 6.33 7.59 -37.47
CA PRO A 26 7.11 6.41 -37.10
C PRO A 26 8.58 6.72 -36.76
N HIS A 27 9.08 7.86 -37.25
CA HIS A 27 10.48 8.26 -37.07
C HIS A 27 10.74 9.09 -35.81
N LEU A 28 9.68 9.47 -35.07
CA LEU A 28 9.79 10.26 -33.84
C LEU A 28 9.65 9.35 -32.63
N GLU A 29 10.71 9.21 -31.85
CA GLU A 29 10.78 8.32 -30.69
C GLU A 29 9.69 8.63 -29.64
N GLU A 30 9.47 9.91 -29.33
CA GLU A 30 8.41 10.36 -28.41
C GLU A 30 7.02 9.93 -28.90
N ALA A 31 6.74 10.04 -30.20
CA ALA A 31 5.45 9.60 -30.75
C ALA A 31 5.28 8.08 -30.64
N GLN A 32 6.36 7.30 -30.75
CA GLN A 32 6.31 5.85 -30.59
C GLN A 32 6.08 5.45 -29.14
N ILE A 33 6.74 6.11 -28.18
CA ILE A 33 6.51 5.92 -26.75
C ILE A 33 5.05 6.26 -26.41
N ASP A 34 4.56 7.41 -26.86
CA ASP A 34 3.17 7.83 -26.67
C ASP A 34 2.18 6.83 -27.29
N SER A 35 2.45 6.32 -28.50
CA SER A 35 1.62 5.30 -29.14
C SER A 35 1.50 4.04 -28.28
N GLN A 36 2.61 3.55 -27.71
CA GLN A 36 2.59 2.40 -26.82
C GLN A 36 1.83 2.69 -25.52
N ILE A 37 2.03 3.86 -24.92
CA ILE A 37 1.29 4.29 -23.72
C ILE A 37 -0.21 4.30 -23.99
N PHE A 38 -0.65 4.88 -25.11
CA PHE A 38 -2.06 4.94 -25.45
C PHE A 38 -2.66 3.57 -25.76
N LYS A 39 -1.91 2.66 -26.39
CA LYS A 39 -2.33 1.28 -26.63
C LYS A 39 -2.51 0.50 -25.33
N ILE A 40 -1.59 0.67 -24.37
CA ILE A 40 -1.71 0.08 -23.03
C ILE A 40 -2.94 0.66 -22.31
N ALA A 41 -3.11 1.98 -22.33
CA ALA A 41 -4.26 2.63 -21.70
C ALA A 41 -5.59 2.18 -22.31
N LEU A 42 -5.67 2.03 -23.63
CA LEU A 42 -6.85 1.52 -24.33
C LEU A 42 -7.16 0.07 -23.94
N ALA A 43 -6.15 -0.81 -23.94
CA ALA A 43 -6.31 -2.20 -23.52
C ALA A 43 -6.72 -2.33 -22.05
N ALA A 44 -6.18 -1.49 -21.17
CA ALA A 44 -6.55 -1.43 -19.76
C ALA A 44 -8.01 -0.96 -19.57
N MET A 45 -8.48 -0.02 -20.40
CA MET A 45 -9.87 0.41 -20.36
C MET A 45 -10.83 -0.68 -20.80
N ASP A 46 -10.45 -1.58 -21.71
CA ASP A 46 -11.23 -2.78 -22.03
C ASP A 46 -11.17 -3.86 -20.91
N GLY A 47 -10.54 -3.56 -19.78
CA GLY A 47 -10.39 -4.41 -18.60
C GLY A 47 -11.57 -4.44 -17.63
N GLU A 48 -12.81 -4.15 -18.07
CA GLU A 48 -13.98 -4.52 -17.27
C GLU A 48 -14.36 -5.98 -17.55
N PRO A 49 -14.66 -6.79 -16.51
CA PRO A 49 -15.13 -8.15 -16.73
C PRO A 49 -16.47 -8.13 -17.47
N VAL A 50 -16.58 -9.01 -18.47
CA VAL A 50 -17.83 -9.22 -19.22
C VAL A 50 -18.81 -10.12 -18.46
N ALA A 51 -18.30 -10.94 -17.56
CA ALA A 51 -19.08 -11.82 -16.69
C ALA A 51 -18.25 -12.22 -15.47
N TYR A 52 -18.89 -12.88 -14.52
CA TYR A 52 -18.28 -13.45 -13.33
C TYR A 52 -18.68 -14.93 -13.22
N THR A 53 -17.84 -15.72 -12.57
CA THR A 53 -18.07 -17.13 -12.22
C THR A 53 -17.40 -17.45 -10.89
N ASP A 54 -17.68 -18.61 -10.30
CA ASP A 54 -16.92 -19.11 -9.14
C ASP A 54 -15.89 -20.18 -9.53
N GLU A 55 -14.97 -20.47 -8.60
CA GLU A 55 -13.91 -21.47 -8.78
C GLU A 55 -14.47 -22.88 -9.01
N ARG A 56 -15.62 -23.20 -8.39
CA ARG A 56 -16.27 -24.51 -8.54
C ARG A 56 -16.72 -24.75 -9.98
N ASN A 57 -17.34 -23.74 -10.59
CA ASN A 57 -17.77 -23.79 -11.99
C ASN A 57 -16.59 -23.96 -12.94
N LEU A 58 -15.49 -23.23 -12.73
CA LEU A 58 -14.26 -23.43 -13.50
C LEU A 58 -13.68 -24.84 -13.32
N GLY A 59 -13.69 -25.36 -12.09
CA GLY A 59 -13.26 -26.72 -11.79
C GLY A 59 -14.07 -27.80 -12.52
N TYR A 60 -15.37 -27.56 -12.78
CA TYR A 60 -16.17 -28.48 -13.60
C TYR A 60 -15.78 -28.43 -15.07
N ILE A 61 -15.54 -27.25 -15.64
CA ILE A 61 -15.05 -27.12 -17.03
C ILE A 61 -13.71 -27.84 -17.19
N TYR A 62 -12.79 -27.64 -16.24
CA TYR A 62 -11.49 -28.31 -16.23
C TYR A 62 -11.62 -29.85 -16.23
N ARG A 63 -12.66 -30.38 -15.58
CA ARG A 63 -12.99 -31.82 -15.56
C ARG A 63 -13.81 -32.30 -16.76
N GLY A 64 -13.93 -31.48 -17.81
CA GLY A 64 -14.57 -31.86 -19.07
C GLY A 64 -16.07 -31.56 -19.16
N ARG A 65 -16.64 -30.79 -18.22
CA ARG A 65 -18.01 -30.28 -18.38
C ARG A 65 -18.03 -29.22 -19.48
N GLU A 66 -19.00 -29.31 -20.39
CA GLU A 66 -19.10 -28.38 -21.52
C GLU A 66 -19.67 -27.01 -21.14
N THR A 67 -20.35 -26.90 -19.99
CA THR A 67 -21.09 -25.69 -19.57
C THR A 67 -20.80 -25.32 -18.12
N ALA A 68 -20.81 -24.01 -17.85
CA ALA A 68 -20.65 -23.41 -16.52
C ALA A 68 -21.62 -22.24 -16.35
N TYR A 69 -21.96 -21.92 -15.10
CA TYR A 69 -22.79 -20.77 -14.79
C TYR A 69 -21.97 -19.48 -14.84
N LEU A 70 -22.53 -18.47 -15.49
CA LEU A 70 -21.99 -17.12 -15.58
C LEU A 70 -23.03 -16.13 -15.09
N TRP A 71 -22.59 -15.03 -14.48
CA TRP A 71 -23.47 -13.96 -14.04
C TRP A 71 -22.90 -12.57 -14.28
N GLY A 72 -23.80 -11.58 -14.34
CA GLY A 72 -23.44 -10.17 -14.46
C GLY A 72 -23.01 -9.56 -13.12
N LYS A 73 -22.40 -8.38 -13.20
CA LYS A 73 -21.86 -7.62 -12.06
C LYS A 73 -22.86 -7.40 -10.92
N GLN A 74 -24.15 -7.28 -11.22
CA GLN A 74 -25.20 -7.08 -10.21
C GLN A 74 -25.39 -8.29 -9.29
N ASN A 75 -24.95 -9.48 -9.72
CA ASN A 75 -25.06 -10.72 -8.97
C ASN A 75 -23.68 -11.22 -8.50
N SER A 76 -22.61 -10.46 -8.70
CA SER A 76 -21.25 -10.86 -8.32
C SER A 76 -20.96 -10.54 -6.86
N GLU A 77 -20.24 -11.43 -6.20
CA GLU A 77 -19.79 -11.29 -4.82
C GLU A 77 -18.26 -11.12 -4.72
N ALA A 78 -17.79 -10.66 -3.56
CA ALA A 78 -16.37 -10.57 -3.27
C ALA A 78 -15.76 -11.97 -3.17
N GLY A 79 -15.02 -12.38 -4.21
CA GLY A 79 -14.45 -13.72 -4.34
C GLY A 79 -14.75 -14.39 -5.68
N ASP A 80 -15.71 -13.86 -6.43
CA ASP A 80 -15.98 -14.33 -7.78
C ASP A 80 -14.82 -14.01 -8.73
N ILE A 81 -14.65 -14.90 -9.69
CA ILE A 81 -13.61 -14.83 -10.71
C ILE A 81 -14.12 -13.98 -11.89
N PRO A 82 -13.51 -12.81 -12.14
CA PRO A 82 -13.87 -11.98 -13.28
C PRO A 82 -13.41 -12.63 -14.58
N LEU A 83 -14.32 -12.72 -15.55
CA LEU A 83 -14.04 -13.18 -16.90
C LEU A 83 -13.95 -11.98 -17.84
N TYR A 84 -12.85 -11.88 -18.56
CA TYR A 84 -12.57 -10.78 -19.48
C TYR A 84 -12.72 -11.24 -20.93
N ARG A 85 -13.15 -10.34 -21.80
CA ARG A 85 -13.27 -10.60 -23.24
C ARG A 85 -11.91 -10.87 -23.89
N HIS A 86 -10.88 -10.22 -23.38
CA HIS A 86 -9.51 -10.29 -23.88
C HIS A 86 -8.58 -10.71 -22.74
N ALA A 87 -7.50 -11.40 -23.10
CA ALA A 87 -6.43 -11.71 -22.17
C ALA A 87 -5.92 -10.41 -21.55
N GLN A 88 -5.94 -10.33 -20.21
CA GLN A 88 -5.40 -9.18 -19.51
C GLN A 88 -3.87 -9.17 -19.71
N PRO A 89 -3.25 -7.99 -19.87
CA PRO A 89 -1.80 -7.89 -19.85
C PRO A 89 -1.28 -8.61 -18.60
N ALA A 90 -0.34 -9.54 -18.77
CA ALA A 90 0.25 -10.24 -17.65
C ALA A 90 0.80 -9.18 -16.65
N PRO A 91 0.57 -9.35 -15.33
CA PRO A 91 1.15 -8.46 -14.35
C PRO A 91 2.66 -8.39 -14.59
N VAL A 92 3.17 -7.21 -14.94
CA VAL A 92 4.61 -6.99 -15.13
C VAL A 92 5.22 -6.97 -13.74
N VAL A 93 5.55 -8.15 -13.23
CA VAL A 93 6.31 -8.30 -12.00
C VAL A 93 7.76 -7.98 -12.33
N PRO A 94 8.37 -6.96 -11.72
CA PRO A 94 9.76 -6.66 -11.94
C PRO A 94 10.66 -7.85 -11.55
N GLU A 95 11.84 -7.94 -12.18
CA GLU A 95 12.82 -8.97 -11.83
C GLU A 95 13.30 -8.81 -10.37
N GLU A 96 13.80 -9.90 -9.78
CA GLU A 96 14.39 -9.82 -8.45
C GLU A 96 15.63 -8.92 -8.49
N MET A 97 15.69 -7.95 -7.58
CA MET A 97 16.83 -7.07 -7.53
C MET A 97 17.95 -7.72 -6.73
N THR A 98 19.11 -7.86 -7.35
CA THR A 98 20.32 -8.29 -6.64
C THR A 98 20.98 -7.12 -5.92
N ILE A 99 21.88 -7.41 -4.98
CA ILE A 99 22.65 -6.36 -4.30
C ILE A 99 23.52 -5.55 -5.28
N ARG A 100 23.99 -6.20 -6.36
CA ARG A 100 24.80 -5.54 -7.41
C ARG A 100 23.96 -4.52 -8.17
N ASP A 101 22.75 -4.90 -8.55
CA ASP A 101 21.82 -4.02 -9.26
C ASP A 101 21.37 -2.86 -8.36
N ALA A 102 21.14 -3.13 -7.08
CA ALA A 102 20.82 -2.10 -6.11
C ALA A 102 21.97 -1.08 -5.93
N CYS A 103 23.23 -1.54 -5.85
CA CYS A 103 24.39 -0.64 -5.80
C CYS A 103 24.49 0.23 -7.05
N LYS A 104 24.28 -0.37 -8.23
CA LYS A 104 24.28 0.38 -9.50
C LYS A 104 23.15 1.41 -9.54
N PHE A 105 21.94 1.03 -9.13
CA PHE A 105 20.80 1.91 -9.05
C PHE A 105 21.04 3.09 -8.11
N VAL A 106 21.62 2.85 -6.93
CA VAL A 106 21.99 3.89 -5.96
C VAL A 106 23.00 4.87 -6.54
N GLN A 107 24.01 4.36 -7.26
CA GLN A 107 25.01 5.20 -7.94
C GLN A 107 24.40 6.04 -9.07
N ASP A 108 23.58 5.41 -9.92
CA ASP A 108 22.92 6.06 -11.05
C ASP A 108 21.97 7.17 -10.56
N MET A 109 21.27 6.93 -9.44
CA MET A 109 20.37 7.89 -8.79
C MET A 109 21.09 8.89 -7.87
N ARG A 110 22.43 8.78 -7.74
CA ARG A 110 23.26 9.60 -6.82
C ARG A 110 22.73 9.62 -5.38
N LEU A 111 22.23 8.49 -4.92
CA LEU A 111 21.83 8.27 -3.53
C LEU A 111 23.06 7.96 -2.67
N PHE A 112 22.88 7.94 -1.35
CA PHE A 112 23.95 7.55 -0.43
C PHE A 112 24.32 6.06 -0.60
N ASP A 113 25.61 5.75 -0.70
CA ASP A 113 26.10 4.39 -1.01
C ASP A 113 25.61 3.31 -0.03
N ASP A 114 25.28 3.70 1.21
CA ASP A 114 24.84 2.83 2.30
C ASP A 114 23.37 2.37 2.19
N VAL A 115 22.57 2.93 1.28
CA VAL A 115 21.15 2.57 1.13
C VAL A 115 20.89 1.38 0.20
N SER A 116 21.92 0.85 -0.46
CA SER A 116 21.79 -0.23 -1.46
C SER A 116 21.08 -1.48 -0.91
N VAL A 117 21.37 -1.87 0.34
CA VAL A 117 20.69 -3.01 0.99
C VAL A 117 19.20 -2.73 1.25
N ILE A 118 18.88 -1.48 1.61
CA ILE A 118 17.51 -1.06 1.88
C ILE A 118 16.72 -1.07 0.57
N VAL A 119 17.27 -0.49 -0.50
CA VAL A 119 16.67 -0.45 -1.84
C VAL A 119 16.42 -1.86 -2.38
N MET A 120 17.39 -2.77 -2.25
CA MET A 120 17.22 -4.18 -2.61
C MET A 120 16.06 -4.84 -1.87
N ARG A 121 16.00 -4.68 -0.54
CA ARG A 121 14.97 -5.29 0.30
C ARG A 121 13.59 -4.72 0.03
N THR A 122 13.46 -3.41 -0.13
CA THR A 122 12.16 -2.77 -0.40
C THR A 122 11.64 -3.16 -1.77
N TRP A 123 12.48 -3.20 -2.80
CA TRP A 123 12.10 -3.71 -4.12
C TRP A 123 11.63 -5.15 -4.08
N ASN A 124 12.39 -6.04 -3.43
CA ASN A 124 12.03 -7.46 -3.37
C ASN A 124 10.79 -7.69 -2.50
N ALA A 125 10.55 -6.85 -1.49
CA ALA A 125 9.29 -6.87 -0.73
C ALA A 125 8.10 -6.43 -1.60
N CYS A 126 8.24 -5.34 -2.38
CA CYS A 126 7.22 -4.90 -3.32
C CYS A 126 6.95 -5.95 -4.41
N ARG A 127 8.01 -6.54 -4.97
CA ARG A 127 7.93 -7.65 -5.93
C ARG A 127 7.20 -8.85 -5.34
N ALA A 128 7.54 -9.25 -4.11
CA ALA A 128 6.86 -10.33 -3.42
C ALA A 128 5.38 -10.01 -3.18
N ALA A 129 5.05 -8.77 -2.82
CA ALA A 129 3.67 -8.33 -2.69
C ALA A 129 2.91 -8.39 -4.03
N MET A 130 3.56 -8.04 -5.16
CA MET A 130 2.98 -8.17 -6.50
C MET A 130 2.76 -9.63 -6.92
N LEU A 131 3.69 -10.53 -6.57
CA LEU A 131 3.55 -11.98 -6.80
C LEU A 131 2.48 -12.62 -5.90
N ASN A 132 2.35 -12.13 -4.67
CA ASN A 132 1.37 -12.59 -3.69
C ASN A 132 0.02 -11.85 -3.82
N HIS A 133 -0.09 -10.88 -4.74
CA HIS A 133 -1.39 -10.32 -5.07
C HIS A 133 -2.26 -11.48 -5.55
N PRO A 134 -3.49 -11.64 -5.03
CA PRO A 134 -4.40 -12.69 -5.47
C PRO A 134 -4.85 -12.39 -6.91
N SER A 135 -3.98 -12.69 -7.86
CA SER A 135 -4.40 -13.11 -9.18
C SER A 135 -4.92 -14.51 -8.97
N SER A 136 -6.24 -14.62 -8.81
CA SER A 136 -6.94 -15.90 -8.72
C SER A 136 -6.35 -16.88 -9.74
N ILE A 137 -6.07 -18.10 -9.27
CA ILE A 137 -5.33 -19.22 -9.88
C ILE A 137 -3.93 -19.40 -9.25
N GLN A 138 -3.92 -19.89 -8.02
CA GLN A 138 -2.93 -20.89 -7.61
C GLN A 138 -3.61 -22.26 -7.66
N PRO A 139 -3.15 -23.23 -8.46
CA PRO A 139 -3.59 -24.62 -8.30
C PRO A 139 -3.08 -25.12 -6.94
N ASN A 140 -4.00 -25.27 -5.99
CA ASN A 140 -3.71 -25.90 -4.71
C ASN A 140 -3.39 -27.39 -4.92
N THR A 141 -2.12 -27.73 -5.16
CA THR A 141 -1.63 -29.08 -4.92
C THR A 141 -1.23 -29.19 -3.45
N GLY A 142 -2.18 -29.55 -2.57
CA GLY A 142 -1.81 -30.10 -1.25
C GLY A 142 -2.67 -29.83 -0.02
N ALA A 143 -3.95 -29.44 -0.11
CA ALA A 143 -4.78 -29.27 1.10
C ALA A 143 -5.98 -30.24 1.12
N ALA A 144 -6.03 -31.09 2.14
CA ALA A 144 -7.15 -31.97 2.45
C ALA A 144 -8.40 -31.15 2.84
N PRO A 145 -9.63 -31.65 2.57
CA PRO A 145 -10.85 -30.89 2.82
C PRO A 145 -11.17 -30.85 4.32
N GLY A 146 -11.22 -29.66 4.93
CA GLY A 146 -11.82 -29.51 6.28
C GLY A 146 -11.37 -28.38 7.22
N ALA A 147 -10.71 -27.31 6.78
CA ALA A 147 -10.34 -26.21 7.68
C ALA A 147 -11.10 -24.90 7.38
N GLU A 148 -12.01 -24.50 8.27
CA GLU A 148 -12.64 -23.17 8.30
C GLU A 148 -11.59 -22.08 8.55
N ILE A 149 -11.52 -21.08 7.66
CA ILE A 149 -10.72 -19.88 7.85
C ILE A 149 -11.54 -18.89 8.70
N LYS A 150 -11.15 -18.70 9.97
CA LYS A 150 -11.69 -17.65 10.83
C LYS A 150 -11.12 -16.28 10.40
N HIS A 151 -12.00 -15.34 10.07
CA HIS A 151 -11.64 -13.93 9.89
C HIS A 151 -11.36 -13.29 11.28
N PRO A 152 -10.22 -12.60 11.49
CA PRO A 152 -9.99 -11.86 12.73
C PRO A 152 -10.86 -10.59 12.78
N SER A 153 -11.61 -10.47 13.87
CA SER A 153 -12.55 -9.39 14.20
C SER A 153 -11.85 -8.04 14.40
N SER A 154 -12.53 -6.98 13.96
CA SER A 154 -12.21 -5.58 14.19
C SER A 154 -11.91 -5.26 15.68
N ASN A 155 -10.70 -4.78 15.96
CA ASN A 155 -10.33 -4.19 17.24
C ASN A 155 -10.89 -2.76 17.35
N SER A 156 -12.12 -2.60 17.85
CA SER A 156 -12.58 -1.30 18.37
C SER A 156 -12.29 -1.23 19.88
N GLN A 157 -11.49 -0.25 20.30
CA GLN A 157 -11.27 0.08 21.70
C GLN A 157 -12.56 0.58 22.34
N VAL A 158 -13.02 -0.10 23.39
CA VAL A 158 -14.12 0.33 24.24
C VAL A 158 -13.59 1.37 25.24
N ILE A 159 -13.99 2.64 25.08
CA ILE A 159 -13.80 3.66 26.12
C ILE A 159 -14.91 3.45 27.15
N GLY A 160 -14.54 2.95 28.34
CA GLY A 160 -15.45 2.85 29.48
C GLY A 160 -15.67 4.22 30.10
N ILE A 161 -16.87 4.77 29.95
CA ILE A 161 -17.34 5.93 30.70
C ILE A 161 -18.29 5.39 31.77
N ASP A 162 -17.90 5.50 33.04
CA ASP A 162 -18.77 5.25 34.19
C ASP A 162 -19.55 6.55 34.50
N PRO A 163 -20.88 6.60 34.32
CA PRO A 163 -21.64 7.81 34.53
C PRO A 163 -22.06 7.94 36.00
N ALA A 164 -21.22 8.59 36.81
CA ALA A 164 -21.63 9.03 38.15
C ALA A 164 -22.39 10.37 38.06
N SER A 165 -23.62 10.39 38.60
CA SER A 165 -24.58 11.49 38.57
C SER A 165 -24.34 12.53 39.68
N GLY A 166 -24.32 13.84 39.36
CA GLY A 166 -24.47 14.95 40.32
C GLY A 166 -23.93 16.32 39.83
N PRO A 167 -24.47 17.48 40.27
CA PRO A 167 -24.34 18.76 39.55
C PRO A 167 -23.14 19.65 39.91
N ASP A 168 -22.34 19.33 40.92
CA ASP A 168 -21.24 20.20 41.36
C ASP A 168 -20.03 19.36 41.75
N ARG A 169 -19.06 19.18 40.84
CA ARG A 169 -17.62 19.08 41.16
C ARG A 169 -16.76 19.47 39.95
N THR A 170 -15.82 20.37 40.16
CA THR A 170 -14.65 20.55 39.29
C THR A 170 -13.89 19.23 39.20
N VAL A 171 -13.69 18.72 37.98
CA VAL A 171 -12.88 17.54 37.74
C VAL A 171 -11.41 17.97 37.68
N GLU A 172 -10.60 17.56 38.64
CA GLU A 172 -9.15 17.59 38.47
C GLU A 172 -8.78 16.49 37.47
N VAL A 173 -8.66 16.87 36.19
CA VAL A 173 -8.14 15.99 35.16
C VAL A 173 -6.62 15.95 35.31
N ARG A 174 -6.11 14.93 36.01
CA ARG A 174 -4.68 14.62 36.03
C ARG A 174 -4.36 13.74 34.83
N TYR A 175 -3.54 14.24 33.92
CA TYR A 175 -3.02 13.45 32.81
C TYR A 175 -1.88 12.56 33.33
N VAL A 176 -2.21 11.30 33.61
CA VAL A 176 -1.22 10.31 34.06
C VAL A 176 -0.67 9.58 32.85
N ALA A 177 0.64 9.68 32.61
CA ALA A 177 1.29 8.87 31.60
C ALA A 177 1.22 7.37 31.98
N PRO A 178 1.00 6.45 31.02
CA PRO A 178 1.04 5.02 31.30
C PRO A 178 2.38 4.59 31.91
N PRO A 179 2.43 3.50 32.70
CA PRO A 179 3.68 2.98 33.23
C PRO A 179 4.72 2.77 32.13
N GLY A 180 5.92 3.34 32.32
CA GLY A 180 7.01 3.32 31.33
C GLY A 180 7.04 4.50 30.35
N TYR A 181 6.10 5.45 30.44
CA TYR A 181 6.06 6.68 29.65
C TYR A 181 6.24 7.92 30.54
N VAL A 182 6.84 8.98 29.99
CA VAL A 182 7.08 10.27 30.67
C VAL A 182 6.44 11.38 29.84
N MET A 183 5.72 12.30 30.48
CA MET A 183 5.17 13.48 29.81
C MET A 183 6.29 14.46 29.47
N VAL A 184 6.35 14.91 28.23
CA VAL A 184 7.31 15.91 27.75
C VAL A 184 6.58 16.96 26.92
N PRO A 185 7.09 18.21 26.86
CA PRO A 185 6.53 19.24 26.00
C PRO A 185 6.40 18.76 24.54
N LYS A 186 5.31 19.17 23.88
CA LYS A 186 5.09 18.88 22.46
C LYS A 186 6.23 19.39 21.58
N GLU A 187 6.82 20.51 21.95
CA GLU A 187 8.00 21.08 21.30
C GLU A 187 9.18 21.10 22.29
N PRO A 188 10.35 20.56 21.92
CA PRO A 188 11.48 20.48 22.83
C PRO A 188 12.04 21.86 23.17
N THR A 189 12.34 22.09 24.45
CA THR A 189 12.92 23.35 24.91
C THR A 189 14.38 23.51 24.42
N SER A 190 14.89 24.75 24.47
CA SER A 190 16.29 25.03 24.09
C SER A 190 17.30 24.18 24.89
N GLU A 191 17.04 23.96 26.19
CA GLU A 191 17.89 23.11 27.03
C GLU A 191 17.79 21.62 26.66
N MET A 192 16.60 21.11 26.32
CA MET A 192 16.43 19.75 25.79
C MET A 192 17.24 19.56 24.50
N VAL A 193 17.17 20.52 23.57
CA VAL A 193 17.92 20.50 22.30
C VAL A 193 19.43 20.56 22.54
N LYS A 194 19.88 21.38 23.48
CA LYS A 194 21.30 21.51 23.84
C LYS A 194 21.86 20.20 24.42
N LYS A 195 21.11 19.52 25.30
CA LYS A 195 21.51 18.23 25.89
C LYS A 195 21.62 17.14 24.83
N MET A 196 20.70 17.10 23.87
CA MET A 196 20.76 16.18 22.74
C MET A 196 22.01 16.44 21.88
N ARG A 197 22.28 17.69 21.50
CA ARG A 197 23.47 18.05 20.67
C ARG A 197 24.79 17.71 21.33
N TYR A 198 24.89 17.83 22.66
CA TYR A 198 26.12 17.50 23.39
C TYR A 198 26.49 16.01 23.32
N HIS A 199 25.51 15.14 23.17
CA HIS A 199 25.73 13.69 23.10
C HIS A 199 25.81 13.19 21.65
N VAL A 200 25.10 13.82 20.70
CA VAL A 200 25.02 13.40 19.29
C VAL A 200 26.16 14.01 18.44
N GLY A 201 27.39 13.97 18.96
CA GLY A 201 28.60 14.45 18.27
C GLY A 201 29.12 13.58 17.12
N GLY A 202 28.30 12.68 16.57
CA GLY A 202 28.61 11.86 15.38
C GLY A 202 28.59 10.35 15.64
N TYR A 203 27.55 9.67 15.14
CA TYR A 203 27.25 8.22 15.18
C TYR A 203 26.24 7.71 16.24
N ASP A 204 25.37 6.80 15.78
CA ASP A 204 24.16 6.25 16.41
C ASP A 204 24.31 5.74 17.85
N ARG A 205 25.53 5.38 18.28
CA ARG A 205 25.77 4.84 19.63
C ARG A 205 25.41 5.82 20.74
N ASN A 206 25.42 7.13 20.45
CA ASN A 206 25.16 8.16 21.45
C ASN A 206 23.71 8.72 21.42
N ILE A 207 22.86 8.24 20.50
CA ILE A 207 21.46 8.71 20.41
C ILE A 207 20.65 8.28 21.64
N LYS A 208 20.88 7.07 22.16
CA LYS A 208 20.20 6.60 23.39
C LYS A 208 20.54 7.48 24.60
N GLU A 209 21.81 7.83 24.77
CA GLU A 209 22.25 8.70 25.85
C GLU A 209 21.80 10.15 25.64
N GLY A 210 21.79 10.63 24.40
CA GLY A 210 21.22 11.93 24.04
C GLY A 210 19.72 12.02 24.33
N TYR A 211 18.96 10.98 23.99
CA TYR A 211 17.53 10.90 24.27
C TYR A 211 17.26 10.83 25.78
N LYS A 212 18.04 10.04 26.52
CA LYS A 212 17.97 9.97 27.99
C LYS A 212 18.27 11.32 28.64
N ALA A 213 19.30 12.03 28.16
CA ALA A 213 19.66 13.36 28.64
C ALA A 213 18.60 14.42 28.29
N MET A 214 17.96 14.30 27.13
CA MET A 214 16.85 15.14 26.70
C MET A 214 15.62 14.95 27.60
N LEU A 215 15.25 13.70 27.90
CA LEU A 215 14.16 13.39 28.83
C LEU A 215 14.43 13.92 30.24
N ALA A 216 15.67 13.80 30.73
CA ALA A 216 16.06 14.33 32.03
C ALA A 216 16.00 15.87 32.13
N ALA A 217 16.14 16.56 31.00
CA ALA A 217 16.05 18.02 30.92
C ALA A 217 14.62 18.52 30.61
N ALA A 218 13.68 17.62 30.35
CA ALA A 218 12.30 18.00 30.12
C ALA A 218 11.67 18.52 31.42
N PRO A 219 11.00 19.69 31.40
CA PRO A 219 10.30 20.18 32.57
C PRO A 219 9.24 19.16 32.99
N GLN A 220 9.37 18.66 34.22
CA GLN A 220 8.40 17.76 34.83
C GLN A 220 7.33 18.59 35.52
N GLU A 221 6.07 18.18 35.43
CA GLU A 221 5.01 18.81 36.20
C GLU A 221 5.33 18.63 37.69
N VAL A 222 5.59 19.75 38.37
CA VAL A 222 5.80 19.77 39.81
C VAL A 222 4.44 19.56 40.44
N ASN A 223 4.18 18.36 40.99
CA ASN A 223 3.04 18.13 41.86
C ASN A 223 3.20 19.04 43.09
N HIS A 224 2.55 20.20 43.08
CA HIS A 224 2.22 20.86 44.33
C HIS A 224 1.15 19.99 45.00
N GLY A 225 1.56 19.33 46.09
CA GLY A 225 0.69 18.46 46.88
C GLY A 225 -0.46 19.19 47.53
#